data_AF-A0A6C0IIS2-F1
#
_entry.id   AF-A0A6C0IIS2-F1
#
_cell.length_a   1.000
_cell.length_b   1.000
_cell.length_c   1.000
_cell.angle_alpha   90.00
_cell.angle_beta   90.00
_cell.angle_gamma   90.00
#
_symmetry.space_group_name_H-M   'P 1'
#
loop_
_entity.id
_entity.type
_entity.pdbx_description
1 polymer ?
#
loop_
_entity_poly.entity_id
_entity_poly.type
_entity_poly.pdbx_seq_one_letter_code
_entity_poly.pdbx_strand_id
1 'polypeptide(L)'
;DDLSTILRDNYGMEPYGNEIMYNGYTGRQMETSIFIGPCYYQRLRHCSADKMHSRASGPLVMLTRQPAEGRAREGGLRSLLSLSAG
;
A
#
# COMPACT_ATOMS: atom_id res chain seq x y z
N ASP A 1 -26.20 -17.45 -12.61
CA ASP A 1 -26.33 -18.79 -13.22
C ASP A 1 -25.67 -18.87 -14.59
N ASP A 2 -25.85 -17.90 -15.48
CA ASP A 2 -25.20 -17.94 -16.81
C ASP A 2 -23.67 -18.04 -16.77
N LEU A 3 -23.01 -17.23 -15.93
CA LEU A 3 -21.55 -17.20 -15.86
C LEU A 3 -20.96 -18.50 -15.31
N SER A 4 -21.60 -19.08 -14.28
CA SER A 4 -21.22 -20.38 -13.71
C SER A 4 -21.35 -21.52 -14.72
N THR A 5 -22.37 -21.49 -15.58
CA THR A 5 -22.57 -22.49 -16.63
C THR A 5 -21.53 -22.36 -17.73
N ILE A 6 -21.22 -21.12 -18.16
CA ILE A 6 -20.19 -20.86 -19.18
C ILE A 6 -18.81 -21.32 -18.68
N LEU A 7 -18.45 -21.01 -17.44
CA LEU A 7 -17.16 -21.41 -16.86
C LEU A 7 -17.02 -22.93 -16.77
N ARG A 8 -18.09 -23.62 -16.38
CA ARG A 8 -18.10 -25.08 -16.25
C ARG A 8 -18.08 -25.79 -17.60
N ASP A 9 -18.98 -25.42 -18.51
CA ASP A 9 -19.27 -26.19 -19.72
C ASP A 9 -18.31 -25.87 -20.88
N ASN A 10 -17.91 -24.61 -21.03
CA ASN A 10 -17.03 -24.19 -22.13
C ASN A 10 -15.55 -24.25 -21.75
N TYR A 11 -15.21 -24.00 -20.49
CA TYR A 11 -13.84 -23.83 -20.04
C TYR A 11 -13.37 -24.86 -19.00
N GLY A 12 -14.26 -25.73 -18.50
CA GLY A 12 -13.92 -26.74 -17.50
C GLY A 12 -13.43 -26.17 -16.17
N MET A 13 -13.74 -24.90 -15.89
CA MET A 13 -13.35 -24.20 -14.66
C MET A 13 -14.39 -24.42 -13.56
N GLU A 14 -14.01 -24.13 -12.33
CA GLU A 14 -14.91 -24.19 -11.18
C GLU A 14 -16.00 -23.09 -11.31
N PRO A 15 -17.30 -23.44 -11.16
CA PRO A 15 -18.41 -22.51 -11.37
C PRO A 15 -18.35 -21.22 -10.54
N TYR A 16 -17.71 -21.25 -9.37
CA TYR A 16 -17.56 -20.12 -8.46
C TYR A 16 -16.16 -19.48 -8.50
N GLY A 17 -15.30 -19.88 -9.44
CA GLY A 17 -13.95 -19.31 -9.63
C GLY A 17 -12.92 -19.69 -8.56
N ASN A 18 -13.19 -20.74 -7.78
CA ASN A 18 -12.28 -21.24 -6.76
C ASN A 18 -11.31 -22.28 -7.33
N GLU A 19 -10.02 -22.12 -7.06
CA GLU A 19 -8.97 -23.03 -7.51
C GLU A 19 -8.11 -23.54 -6.35
N ILE A 20 -7.53 -24.72 -6.55
CA ILE A 20 -6.58 -25.32 -5.62
C ILE A 20 -5.20 -24.72 -5.89
N MET A 21 -4.66 -24.00 -4.91
CA MET A 21 -3.34 -23.39 -5.00
C MET A 21 -2.30 -24.18 -4.19
N TYR A 22 -1.06 -24.15 -4.66
CA TYR A 22 0.09 -24.69 -3.96
C TYR A 22 0.93 -23.57 -3.34
N ASN A 23 1.47 -23.82 -2.16
CA ASN A 23 2.35 -22.88 -1.49
C ASN A 23 3.67 -22.73 -2.26
N GLY A 24 4.01 -21.52 -2.68
CA GLY A 24 5.22 -21.22 -3.45
C GLY A 24 6.54 -21.45 -2.71
N TYR A 25 6.54 -21.55 -1.37
CA TYR A 25 7.74 -21.85 -0.58
C TYR A 25 7.93 -23.35 -0.32
N THR A 26 6.86 -24.07 0.01
CA THR A 26 6.94 -25.47 0.44
C THR A 26 6.45 -26.49 -0.59
N GLY A 27 5.78 -26.05 -1.65
CA GLY A 27 5.15 -26.90 -2.65
C GLY A 27 3.93 -27.68 -2.15
N ARG A 28 3.51 -27.49 -0.89
CA ARG A 28 2.33 -28.17 -0.33
C ARG A 28 1.05 -27.54 -0.82
N GLN A 29 0.02 -28.35 -1.06
CA GLN A 29 -1.32 -27.87 -1.37
C GLN A 29 -1.89 -27.08 -0.19
N MET A 30 -2.53 -25.95 -0.48
CA MET A 30 -3.25 -25.18 0.54
C MET A 30 -4.54 -25.92 0.93
N GLU A 31 -4.86 -25.93 2.22
CA GLU A 31 -6.04 -26.62 2.76
C GLU A 31 -7.37 -26.01 2.27
N THR A 32 -7.32 -24.73 1.89
CA THR A 32 -8.48 -23.95 1.41
C THR A 32 -8.39 -23.70 -0.08
N SER A 33 -9.55 -23.71 -0.76
CA SER A 33 -9.66 -23.19 -2.11
C SER A 33 -9.57 -21.67 -2.13
N ILE A 34 -8.92 -21.12 -3.16
CA ILE A 34 -8.70 -19.68 -3.31
C ILE A 34 -9.48 -19.20 -4.53
N PHE A 35 -10.27 -18.14 -4.34
CA PHE A 35 -10.92 -17.44 -5.45
C PHE A 35 -9.87 -16.65 -6.23
N ILE A 36 -9.74 -16.93 -7.54
CA ILE A 36 -8.79 -16.26 -8.43
C ILE A 36 -9.48 -15.85 -9.73
N GLY A 37 -9.13 -14.66 -10.23
CA GLY A 37 -9.66 -14.17 -11.49
C GLY A 37 -8.96 -12.90 -11.97
N PRO A 38 -9.08 -12.59 -13.27
CA PRO A 38 -8.55 -11.35 -13.82
C PRO A 38 -9.30 -10.15 -13.25
N CYS A 39 -8.56 -9.23 -12.62
CA CYS A 39 -9.08 -7.96 -12.12
C CYS A 39 -8.22 -6.81 -12.66
N TYR A 40 -8.86 -5.75 -13.17
CA TYR A 40 -8.16 -4.58 -13.68
C TYR A 40 -7.71 -3.68 -12.53
N TYR A 41 -6.43 -3.77 -12.17
CA TYR A 41 -5.83 -2.90 -11.16
C TYR A 41 -5.36 -1.58 -11.77
N GLN A 42 -5.65 -0.49 -11.06
CA GLN A 42 -5.14 0.85 -11.41
C GLN A 42 -3.94 1.19 -10.54
N ARG A 43 -2.82 1.53 -11.17
CA ARG A 43 -1.64 2.05 -10.45
C ARG A 43 -1.87 3.53 -10.12
N LEU A 44 -1.82 3.86 -8.83
CA LEU A 44 -1.92 5.24 -8.36
C LEU A 44 -0.58 5.97 -8.46
N ARG A 45 -0.63 7.29 -8.70
CA ARG A 45 0.54 8.16 -8.83
C ARG A 45 1.34 8.31 -7.53
N HIS A 46 0.69 8.12 -6.39
CA HIS A 46 1.25 8.39 -5.07
C HIS A 46 2.21 7.29 -4.60
N CYS A 47 3.43 7.28 -5.13
CA CYS A 47 4.46 6.33 -4.73
C CYS A 47 5.01 6.64 -3.32
N SER A 48 5.49 5.62 -2.59
CA SER A 48 6.09 5.76 -1.26
C SER A 48 7.45 6.48 -1.32
N ALA A 49 8.24 6.20 -2.37
CA ALA A 49 9.53 6.86 -2.62
C ALA A 49 9.38 8.39 -2.69
N ASP A 50 8.32 8.87 -3.35
CA ASP A 50 8.00 10.30 -3.45
C ASP A 50 7.51 10.90 -2.13
N LYS A 51 7.39 10.14 -1.05
CA LYS A 51 6.95 10.61 0.29
C LYS A 51 8.03 10.46 1.37
N MET A 52 9.16 9.81 1.08
CA MET A 52 10.23 9.60 2.06
C MET A 52 10.84 10.94 2.50
N HIS A 53 10.83 11.22 3.81
CA HIS A 53 11.37 12.44 4.41
C HIS A 53 12.04 12.13 5.74
N SER A 54 13.30 12.52 5.88
CA SER A 54 14.06 12.42 7.14
C SER A 54 14.85 13.72 7.35
N ARG A 55 15.07 14.10 8.62
CA ARG A 55 15.82 15.30 8.98
C ARG A 55 16.63 15.07 10.25
N ALA A 56 17.93 15.33 10.19
CA ALA A 56 18.83 15.31 11.35
C ALA A 56 19.14 16.74 11.87
N SER A 57 19.51 17.67 10.97
CA SER A 57 19.70 19.10 11.22
C SER A 57 19.25 19.90 9.98
N GLY A 58 18.93 21.18 10.11
CA GLY A 58 18.46 22.00 8.98
C GLY A 58 18.06 23.43 9.37
N PRO A 59 17.56 24.23 8.42
CA PRO A 59 17.28 25.64 8.62
C PRO A 59 16.19 25.89 9.68
N LEU A 60 16.37 26.98 10.43
CA LEU A 60 15.45 27.46 11.46
C LEU A 60 14.75 28.73 10.98
N VAL A 61 13.48 28.89 11.35
CA VAL A 61 12.73 30.13 11.13
C VAL A 61 13.30 31.22 12.04
N MET A 62 13.69 32.38 11.50
CA MET A 62 14.35 33.45 12.27
C MET A 62 13.50 33.98 13.45
N LEU A 63 12.17 34.05 13.27
CA LEU A 63 11.26 34.58 14.28
C LEU A 63 11.10 33.66 15.51
N THR A 64 10.89 32.36 15.28
CA THR A 64 10.55 31.40 16.35
C THR A 64 11.70 30.46 16.70
N ARG A 65 12.79 30.48 15.93
CA ARG A 65 13.90 29.51 15.99
C ARG A 65 13.45 28.05 15.93
N GLN A 66 12.24 27.80 15.42
CA GLN A 66 11.71 26.45 15.19
C GLN A 66 12.23 25.90 13.84
N PRO A 67 12.34 24.57 13.68
CA PRO A 67 12.60 23.96 12.39
C PRO A 67 11.62 24.46 11.32
N ALA A 68 12.12 24.77 10.13
CA ALA A 68 11.27 25.19 9.01
C ALA A 68 10.16 24.17 8.72
N GLU A 69 9.02 24.61 8.19
CA GLU A 69 7.95 23.71 7.77
C GLU A 69 8.13 23.25 6.32
N GLY A 70 7.67 22.03 6.04
CA GLY A 70 7.54 21.49 4.69
C GLY A 70 8.78 20.75 4.18
N ARG A 71 8.55 19.62 3.50
CA ARG A 71 9.60 18.76 2.94
C ARG A 71 10.50 19.48 1.93
N ALA A 72 9.92 20.32 1.06
CA ALA A 72 10.67 21.03 0.02
C ALA A 72 11.74 21.98 0.59
N ARG A 73 11.66 22.31 1.88
CA ARG A 73 12.59 23.19 2.60
C ARG A 73 13.41 22.44 3.65
N GLU A 74 13.51 21.11 3.52
CA GLU A 74 14.13 20.23 4.54
C GLU A 74 13.55 20.47 5.94
N GLY A 75 12.25 20.77 5.98
CA GLY A 75 11.55 21.17 7.18
C GLY A 75 11.43 20.03 8.19
N GLY A 76 11.33 20.39 9.47
CA GLY A 76 11.07 19.43 10.54
C GLY A 76 9.70 18.79 10.42
N LEU A 77 9.55 17.57 10.92
CA LEU A 77 8.24 17.01 11.20
C LEU A 77 7.60 17.83 12.33
N ARG A 78 6.32 18.18 12.15
CA ARG A 78 5.59 18.97 13.14
C ARG A 78 5.44 18.17 14.43
N SER A 79 6.25 18.52 15.43
CA SER A 79 6.14 17.99 16.79
C SER A 79 5.34 18.97 17.63
N LEU A 80 4.29 18.52 18.31
CA LEU A 80 3.36 19.36 19.06
C LEU A 80 3.92 19.70 20.46
N LEU A 81 5.11 20.30 20.51
CA LEU A 81 5.69 20.86 21.73
C LEU A 81 5.78 22.38 21.59
N SER A 82 4.61 23.01 21.64
CA SER A 82 4.49 24.41 22.08
C SER A 82 3.94 24.39 23.51
N LEU A 83 4.79 24.07 24.48
CA LEU A 83 4.52 24.43 25.87
C LEU A 83 5.75 25.12 26.46
N SER A 84 5.49 26.30 27.02
CA SER A 84 6.34 27.13 27.89
C SER A 84 7.70 27.59 27.33
N ALA A 85 7.75 28.82 26.86
CA ALA A 85 8.86 29.73 27.15
C ALA A 85 8.39 31.18 27.01
N GLY A 86 8.32 31.89 28.16
CA GLY A 86 8.33 33.36 28.25
C GLY A 86 6.98 34.03 28.24
#